data_AF-A0A8D8JJQ4-F1
#
_entry.id   AF-A0A8D8JJQ4-F1
#
_cell.length_a   1.000
_cell.length_b   1.000
_cell.length_c   1.000
_cell.angle_alpha   90.00
_cell.angle_beta   90.00
_cell.angle_gamma   90.00
#
_symmetry.space_group_name_H-M   'P 1'
#
loop_
_entity.id
_entity.type
_entity.pdbx_description
1 polymer ?
#
loop_
_entity_poly.entity_id
_entity_poly.type
_entity_poly.pdbx_seq_one_letter_code
_entity_poly.pdbx_strand_id
1 'polypeptide(L)'
;AYPRVCLYLQSCVPYVPEPENISLLKCALNLSRKFKMHTQAMRLALMINDMPLIQDIFTSCNDLALQKQLAFMLGRQQIFLELPEGSNDYDDLVEIMSNSHLNNHFLNLARELDIM
;
A
#
# COMPACT_ATOMS: atom_id res chain seq x y z
N ALA A 1 18.30 -7.53 -10.36
CA ALA A 1 17.88 -8.96 -10.25
C ALA A 1 16.56 -9.12 -9.49
N TYR A 2 16.47 -8.57 -8.27
CA TYR A 2 15.29 -8.62 -7.40
C TYR A 2 13.91 -8.32 -8.04
N PRO A 3 13.68 -7.24 -8.82
CA PRO A 3 12.34 -6.94 -9.36
C PRO A 3 11.80 -8.04 -10.26
N ARG A 4 12.67 -8.75 -11.00
CA ARG A 4 12.27 -9.89 -11.84
C ARG A 4 11.76 -11.06 -11.01
N VAL A 5 12.38 -11.31 -9.86
CA VAL A 5 11.97 -12.39 -8.94
C VAL A 5 10.61 -12.07 -8.33
N CYS A 6 10.40 -10.84 -7.86
CA CYS A 6 9.09 -10.44 -7.32
C CYS A 6 7.98 -10.47 -8.39
N LEU A 7 8.25 -10.00 -9.61
CA LEU A 7 7.27 -10.07 -10.71
C LEU A 7 6.94 -11.52 -11.06
N TYR A 8 7.95 -12.38 -11.14
CA TYR A 8 7.75 -13.81 -11.38
C TYR A 8 6.89 -14.44 -10.30
N LEU A 9 7.24 -14.24 -9.03
CA LEU A 9 6.47 -14.77 -7.90
C LEU A 9 5.01 -14.28 -7.95
N GLN A 10 4.78 -12.99 -8.16
CA GLN A 10 3.42 -12.44 -8.30
C GLN A 10 2.65 -13.05 -9.49
N SER A 11 3.30 -13.26 -10.62
CA SER A 11 2.67 -13.87 -11.80
C SER A 11 2.30 -15.33 -11.59
N CYS A 12 3.00 -16.05 -10.71
CA CYS A 12 2.69 -17.45 -10.40
C CYS A 12 1.48 -17.61 -9.45
N VAL A 13 1.16 -16.60 -8.64
CA VAL A 13 0.10 -16.67 -7.61
C VAL A 13 -1.25 -17.16 -8.14
N PRO A 14 -1.77 -16.70 -9.30
CA PRO A 14 -3.07 -17.16 -9.82
C PRO A 14 -3.08 -18.62 -10.29
N TYR A 15 -1.91 -19.22 -10.51
CA TYR A 15 -1.77 -20.58 -11.04
C TYR A 15 -1.50 -21.61 -9.94
N VAL A 16 -1.35 -21.18 -8.69
CA VAL A 16 -1.04 -22.03 -7.55
C VAL A 16 -2.28 -22.15 -6.66
N PRO A 17 -2.68 -23.36 -6.24
CA PRO A 17 -3.81 -23.53 -5.34
C PRO A 17 -3.53 -22.98 -3.93
N GLU A 18 -4.58 -22.65 -3.19
CA GLU A 18 -4.48 -22.44 -1.74
C GLU A 18 -4.10 -23.77 -1.05
N PRO A 19 -3.17 -23.77 -0.08
CA PRO A 19 -2.58 -22.62 0.64
C PRO A 19 -1.19 -22.17 0.15
N GLU A 20 -0.63 -22.81 -0.88
CA GLU A 20 0.73 -22.53 -1.36
C GLU A 20 0.88 -21.13 -1.95
N ASN A 21 -0.19 -20.60 -2.55
CA ASN A 21 -0.26 -19.23 -3.06
C ASN A 21 0.04 -18.16 -1.97
N ILE A 22 -0.48 -18.34 -0.75
CA ILE A 22 -0.26 -17.45 0.40
C ILE A 22 1.20 -17.54 0.85
N SER A 23 1.76 -18.75 0.90
CA SER A 23 3.17 -18.96 1.23
C SER A 23 4.09 -18.23 0.24
N LEU A 24 3.74 -18.27 -1.05
CA LEU A 24 4.47 -17.63 -2.13
C LEU A 24 4.37 -16.10 -2.03
N LEU A 25 3.17 -15.57 -1.75
CA LEU A 25 2.95 -14.14 -1.47
C LEU A 25 3.74 -13.66 -0.25
N LYS A 26 3.74 -14.41 0.86
CA LYS A 26 4.55 -14.11 2.06
C LYS A 26 6.05 -14.10 1.75
N CYS A 27 6.52 -15.01 0.90
CA CYS A 27 7.91 -15.03 0.45
C CYS A 27 8.27 -13.78 -0.36
N ALA A 28 7.43 -13.40 -1.32
CA ALA A 28 7.59 -12.16 -2.10
C ALA A 28 7.55 -10.91 -1.21
N LEU A 29 6.69 -10.92 -0.19
CA LEU A 29 6.56 -9.84 0.79
C LEU A 29 7.85 -9.68 1.59
N ASN A 30 8.37 -10.77 2.17
CA ASN A 30 9.62 -10.76 2.91
C ASN A 30 10.79 -10.23 2.07
N LEU A 31 10.82 -10.59 0.78
CA LEU A 31 11.81 -10.07 -0.15
C LEU A 31 11.62 -8.55 -0.34
N SER A 32 10.40 -8.07 -0.53
CA SER A 32 10.12 -6.62 -0.66
C SER A 32 10.46 -5.79 0.57
N ARG A 33 10.26 -6.33 1.77
CA ARG A 33 10.71 -5.70 3.02
C ARG A 33 12.23 -5.58 3.10
N LYS A 34 12.97 -6.63 2.70
CA LYS A 34 14.45 -6.59 2.67
C LYS A 34 15.01 -5.49 1.77
N PHE A 35 14.34 -5.20 0.66
CA PHE A 35 14.74 -4.14 -0.27
C PHE A 35 14.10 -2.78 0.03
N LYS A 36 13.41 -2.62 1.18
CA LYS A 36 12.74 -1.37 1.62
C LYS A 36 11.71 -0.84 0.60
N MET A 37 11.11 -1.72 -0.19
CA MET A 37 10.06 -1.32 -1.15
C MET A 37 8.69 -1.41 -0.48
N HIS A 38 8.39 -0.40 0.34
CA HIS A 38 7.19 -0.37 1.18
C HIS A 38 5.88 -0.40 0.38
N THR A 39 5.82 0.25 -0.79
CA THR A 39 4.62 0.27 -1.63
C THR A 39 4.28 -1.10 -2.22
N GLN A 40 5.28 -1.83 -2.70
CA GLN A 40 5.09 -3.19 -3.20
C GLN A 40 4.77 -4.17 -2.06
N ALA A 41 5.44 -4.02 -0.90
CA ALA A 41 5.13 -4.80 0.28
C ALA A 41 3.68 -4.60 0.73
N MET A 42 3.22 -3.35 0.74
CA MET A 42 1.86 -2.99 1.10
C MET A 42 0.82 -3.60 0.16
N ARG A 43 1.06 -3.53 -1.15
CA ARG A 43 0.19 -4.19 -2.14
C ARG A 43 0.10 -5.71 -1.92
N LEU A 44 1.21 -6.36 -1.61
CA LEU A 44 1.24 -7.80 -1.30
C LEU A 44 0.51 -8.11 0.01
N ALA A 45 0.68 -7.28 1.04
CA ALA A 45 -0.02 -7.42 2.32
C ALA A 45 -1.54 -7.30 2.17
N LEU A 46 -1.99 -6.33 1.37
CA LEU A 46 -3.39 -6.14 1.02
C LEU A 46 -3.98 -7.35 0.28
N MET A 47 -3.22 -7.99 -0.61
CA MET A 47 -3.65 -9.22 -1.29
C MET A 47 -3.81 -10.40 -0.31
N ILE A 48 -2.97 -10.49 0.72
CA ILE A 48 -3.07 -11.51 1.78
C ILE A 48 -4.20 -11.16 2.76
N ASN A 49 -4.59 -9.88 2.83
CA ASN A 49 -5.59 -9.33 3.74
C ASN A 49 -5.25 -9.52 5.24
N ASP A 50 -3.97 -9.33 5.59
CA ASP A 50 -3.46 -9.48 6.95
C ASP A 50 -3.24 -8.11 7.62
N MET A 51 -4.20 -7.68 8.44
CA MET A 51 -4.22 -6.38 9.12
C MET A 51 -2.98 -6.05 9.96
N PRO A 52 -2.48 -6.92 10.85
CA PRO A 52 -1.26 -6.62 11.62
C PRO A 52 -0.05 -6.41 10.71
N LEU A 53 0.02 -7.14 9.59
CA LEU A 53 1.12 -7.02 8.66
C LEU A 53 1.06 -5.71 7.85
N ILE A 54 -0.14 -5.26 7.52
CA ILE A 54 -0.41 -3.94 6.94
C ILE A 54 0.07 -2.83 7.89
N GLN A 55 -0.30 -2.90 9.17
CA GLN A 55 0.09 -1.92 10.18
C GLN A 55 1.61 -1.89 10.40
N ASP A 56 2.26 -3.05 10.44
CA ASP A 56 3.72 -3.17 10.55
C ASP A 56 4.42 -2.51 9.35
N ILE A 57 3.95 -2.75 8.11
CA ILE A 57 4.53 -2.12 6.92
C ILE A 57 4.37 -0.59 6.97
N PHE A 58 3.20 -0.10 7.37
CA PHE A 58 2.94 1.33 7.49
C PHE A 58 3.86 1.99 8.52
N THR A 59 4.01 1.36 9.70
CA THR A 59 4.86 1.86 10.79
C THR A 59 6.35 1.76 10.47
N SER A 60 6.77 0.77 9.67
CA SER A 60 8.17 0.60 9.25
C SER A 60 8.66 1.67 8.26
N CYS A 61 7.76 2.45 7.68
CA CYS A 61 8.10 3.50 6.73
C CYS A 61 8.40 4.79 7.49
N ASN A 62 9.64 5.30 7.37
CA ASN A 62 10.05 6.55 8.04
C ASN A 62 9.83 7.80 7.18
N ASP A 63 9.61 7.63 5.88
CA ASP A 63 9.43 8.74 4.95
C ASP A 63 7.95 9.12 4.86
N LEU A 64 7.66 10.35 5.25
CA LEU A 64 6.32 10.93 5.26
C LEU A 64 5.66 10.92 3.87
N ALA A 65 6.41 11.21 2.81
CA ALA A 65 5.85 11.24 1.46
C ALA A 65 5.39 9.84 1.03
N LEU A 66 6.19 8.81 1.35
CA LEU A 66 5.83 7.42 1.15
C LEU A 66 4.66 6.99 2.04
N GLN A 67 4.61 7.41 3.31
CA GLN A 67 3.46 7.16 4.18
C GLN A 67 2.15 7.73 3.61
N LYS A 68 2.18 8.95 3.06
CA LYS A 68 1.02 9.53 2.35
C LYS A 68 0.61 8.68 1.14
N GLN A 69 1.55 8.15 0.36
CA GLN A 69 1.25 7.21 -0.74
C GLN A 69 0.63 5.90 -0.24
N LEU A 70 1.12 5.36 0.87
CA LEU A 70 0.54 4.17 1.51
C LEU A 70 -0.89 4.44 1.99
N ALA A 71 -1.14 5.62 2.59
CA ALA A 71 -2.45 6.08 3.02
C ALA A 71 -3.44 6.19 1.85
N PHE A 72 -3.01 6.72 0.68
CA PHE A 72 -3.86 6.73 -0.52
C PHE A 72 -4.22 5.31 -1.00
N MET A 73 -3.29 4.35 -0.91
CA MET A 73 -3.59 2.96 -1.26
C MET A 73 -4.61 2.34 -0.29
N LEU A 74 -4.48 2.63 1.01
CA LEU A 74 -5.40 2.20 2.05
C LEU A 74 -6.80 2.79 1.87
N GLY A 75 -6.90 4.11 1.63
CA GLY A 75 -8.17 4.78 1.39
C GLY A 75 -8.92 4.24 0.16
N ARG A 76 -8.20 3.86 -0.90
CA ARG A 76 -8.79 3.18 -2.07
C ARG A 76 -9.31 1.78 -1.75
N GLN A 77 -8.68 1.05 -0.83
CA GLN A 77 -9.13 -0.26 -0.37
C GLN A 77 -10.16 -0.18 0.77
N GLN A 78 -10.53 1.04 1.19
CA GLN A 78 -11.44 1.29 2.32
C GLN A 78 -10.96 0.67 3.63
N ILE A 79 -9.64 0.57 3.81
CA ILE A 79 -9.04 0.08 5.06
C ILE A 79 -8.57 1.30 5.86
N PHE A 80 -9.11 1.43 7.06
CA PHE A 80 -8.73 2.48 8.00
C PHE A 80 -7.80 1.92 9.07
N LEU A 81 -6.68 2.60 9.33
CA LEU A 81 -5.77 2.27 10.40
C LEU A 81 -5.88 3.32 11.51
N GLU A 82 -6.06 2.85 12.74
CA GLU A 82 -5.97 3.69 13.93
C GLU A 82 -4.48 4.01 14.19
N LEU A 83 -4.07 5.20 13.78
CA LEU A 83 -2.74 5.71 14.07
C LEU A 83 -2.70 6.23 15.51
N PRO A 84 -1.59 6.07 16.25
CA PRO A 84 -1.44 6.70 17.55
C PRO A 84 -1.43 8.23 17.41
N GLU A 85 -2.21 8.89 18.26
CA GLU A 85 -2.28 10.35 18.38
C GLU A 85 -0.88 10.90 18.71
N GLY A 86 -0.35 11.80 17.86
CA GLY A 86 1.01 12.34 17.98
C GLY A 86 2.02 11.86 16.94
N SER A 87 1.58 11.08 15.95
CA SER A 87 2.38 10.87 14.73
C SER A 87 2.49 12.16 13.91
N ASN A 88 3.64 12.36 13.26
CA ASN A 88 3.84 13.52 12.37
C ASN A 88 2.79 13.50 11.26
N ASP A 89 2.14 14.63 11.00
CA ASP A 89 1.07 14.79 10.00
C ASP A 89 -0.12 13.80 10.20
N TYR A 90 -0.44 13.45 11.45
CA TYR A 90 -1.57 12.59 11.78
C TYR A 90 -2.88 13.02 11.09
N ASP A 91 -3.21 14.31 11.16
CA ASP A 91 -4.45 14.86 10.60
C ASP A 91 -4.52 14.65 9.08
N ASP A 92 -3.44 14.97 8.35
CA ASP A 92 -3.34 14.74 6.91
C ASP A 92 -3.48 13.26 6.55
N LEU A 93 -2.81 12.37 7.30
CA LEU A 93 -2.83 10.93 7.03
C LEU A 93 -4.22 10.34 7.25
N VAL A 94 -4.90 10.75 8.32
CA VAL A 94 -6.29 10.34 8.62
C VAL A 94 -7.23 10.85 7.54
N GLU A 95 -7.08 12.11 7.12
CA GLU A 95 -7.90 12.70 6.08
C GLU A 95 -7.71 11.97 4.73
N ILE A 96 -6.46 11.68 4.34
CA ILE A 96 -6.15 10.91 3.13
C ILE A 96 -6.74 9.49 3.21
N MET A 97 -6.57 8.79 4.34
CA MET A 97 -7.12 7.44 4.52
C MET A 97 -8.65 7.43 4.46
N SER A 98 -9.32 8.49 4.91
CA SER A 98 -10.77 8.65 4.81
C SER A 98 -11.25 8.93 3.37
N ASN A 99 -10.32 9.24 2.47
CA ASN A 99 -10.59 9.53 1.05
C ASN A 99 -11.56 10.72 0.84
N SER A 100 -11.58 11.67 1.78
CA SER A 100 -12.50 12.81 1.82
C SER A 100 -12.41 13.73 0.59
N HIS A 101 -11.19 13.98 0.11
CA HIS A 101 -10.90 14.88 -1.02
C HIS A 101 -10.90 14.20 -2.39
N LEU A 102 -11.29 12.92 -2.50
CA LEU A 102 -11.24 12.18 -3.78
C LEU A 102 -11.91 12.95 -4.92
N ASN A 103 -13.12 13.45 -4.68
CA ASN A 103 -13.89 14.18 -5.69
C ASN A 103 -13.19 15.48 -6.11
N ASN A 104 -12.63 16.21 -5.14
CA ASN A 104 -11.90 17.44 -5.39
C ASN A 104 -10.65 17.18 -6.24
N HIS A 105 -9.86 16.16 -5.90
CA HIS A 105 -8.68 15.77 -6.67
C HIS A 105 -9.04 15.34 -8.10
N PHE A 106 -10.12 14.57 -8.26
CA PHE A 106 -10.59 14.14 -9.58
C PHE A 106 -11.02 15.31 -10.46
N LEU A 107 -11.82 16.24 -9.93
CA LEU A 107 -12.27 17.43 -10.64
C LEU A 107 -11.11 18.40 -10.96
N ASN A 108 -10.11 18.51 -10.08
CA ASN A 108 -8.92 19.31 -10.34
C ASN A 108 -8.12 18.75 -11.52
N LEU A 109 -7.88 17.44 -11.52
CA LEU A 109 -7.17 16.78 -12.61
C LEU A 109 -7.90 16.96 -13.95
N ALA A 110 -9.23 16.77 -13.97
CA ALA A 110 -10.03 16.96 -15.17
C ALA A 110 -9.91 18.40 -15.71
N ARG A 111 -10.01 19.40 -14.83
CA ARG A 111 -9.84 20.80 -15.20
C ARG A 111 -8.45 21.09 -15.78
N GLU A 112 -7.38 20.56 -15.19
CA GLU A 112 -6.02 20.78 -15.72
C GLU A 112 -5.81 20.12 -17.08
N LEU A 113 -6.39 18.93 -17.30
CA LEU A 113 -6.33 18.25 -18.60
C LEU A 113 -7.14 18.96 -19.69
N ASP A 114 -8.28 19.57 -19.34
CA ASP A 114 -9.11 20.35 -20.29
C ASP A 114 -8.45 21.67 -20.73
N ILE A 115 -7.45 22.17 -19.99
CA ILE A 115 -6.73 23.41 -20.30
C ILE A 115 -5.56 23.16 -21.29
N MET A 116 -5.09 21.91 -21.43
CA MET A 116 -4.02 21.50 -22.35
C MET A 116 -4.53 21.26 -23.78
#